data_AF-A0A0H4BC05-F1
#
_entry.id   AF-A0A0H4BC05-F1
#
_cell.length_a   1.000
_cell.length_b   1.000
_cell.length_c   1.000
_cell.angle_alpha   90.00
_cell.angle_beta   90.00
_cell.angle_gamma   90.00
#
_symmetry.space_group_name_H-M   'P 1'
#
loop_
_entity.id
_entity.type
_entity.pdbx_description
1 polymer ?
#
loop_
_entity_poly.entity_id
_entity_poly.type
_entity_poly.pdbx_seq_one_letter_code
_entity_poly.pdbx_strand_id
1 'polypeptide(L)'
;MEHFVMAAMQDDALKALISDLGEGIVIDPELLEGCSVAAHDLDDMDTVQAAEVAAHVFFTLFEAKVSEQSGESAEPEEGEWSGFVNGFRFVIERDGDGDLVVNFSEDSSASR
;
A
#
# COMPACT_ATOMS: atom_id res chain seq x y z
N MET A 1 -9.35 -16.21 -26.43
CA MET A 1 -7.92 -16.00 -26.12
C MET A 1 -7.62 -14.56 -25.68
N GLU A 2 -8.54 -13.61 -25.84
CA GLU A 2 -8.27 -12.16 -25.76
C GLU A 2 -8.39 -11.59 -24.34
N HIS A 3 -9.26 -12.17 -23.51
CA HIS A 3 -9.50 -11.74 -22.13
C HIS A 3 -8.30 -11.98 -21.20
N PHE A 4 -7.42 -12.94 -21.54
CA PHE A 4 -6.24 -13.29 -20.74
C PHE A 4 -5.06 -12.34 -21.02
N VAL A 5 -4.96 -11.81 -22.24
CA VAL A 5 -3.87 -10.91 -22.65
C VAL A 5 -4.06 -9.52 -22.05
N MET A 6 -5.31 -9.03 -22.00
CA MET A 6 -5.62 -7.72 -21.43
C MET A 6 -5.37 -7.65 -19.91
N ALA A 7 -5.70 -8.73 -19.17
CA ALA A 7 -5.43 -8.79 -17.74
C ALA A 7 -3.92 -8.77 -17.46
N ALA A 8 -3.14 -9.65 -18.11
CA ALA A 8 -1.69 -9.69 -17.94
C ALA A 8 -1.00 -8.36 -18.30
N MET A 9 -1.41 -7.67 -19.36
CA MET A 9 -0.87 -6.35 -19.71
C MET A 9 -1.22 -5.26 -18.69
N GLN A 10 -2.38 -5.38 -18.03
CA GLN A 10 -2.79 -4.46 -16.97
C GLN A 10 -1.97 -4.72 -15.69
N ASP A 11 -1.67 -5.98 -15.37
CA ASP A 11 -0.78 -6.36 -14.27
C ASP A 11 0.66 -5.87 -14.50
N ASP A 12 1.23 -6.08 -15.70
CA ASP A 12 2.57 -5.57 -16.06
C ASP A 12 2.65 -4.04 -16.02
N ALA A 13 1.62 -3.34 -16.48
CA ALA A 13 1.56 -1.88 -16.42
C ALA A 13 1.45 -1.38 -14.96
N LEU A 14 0.67 -2.06 -14.13
CA LEU A 14 0.54 -1.74 -12.71
C LEU A 14 1.86 -1.96 -11.96
N LYS A 15 2.56 -3.07 -12.22
CA LYS A 15 3.90 -3.34 -11.68
C LYS A 15 4.90 -2.25 -12.06
N ALA A 16 4.91 -1.84 -13.33
CA ALA A 16 5.77 -0.75 -13.78
C ALA A 16 5.45 0.58 -13.09
N LEU A 17 4.16 0.87 -12.88
CA LEU A 17 3.72 2.09 -12.19
C LEU A 17 4.10 2.09 -10.71
N ILE A 18 3.95 0.95 -10.02
CA ILE A 18 4.38 0.77 -8.63
C ILE A 18 5.90 0.91 -8.53
N SER A 19 6.67 0.40 -9.49
CA SER A 19 8.11 0.58 -9.50
C SER A 19 8.56 2.03 -9.70
N ASP A 20 7.72 2.90 -10.30
CA ASP A 20 8.06 4.30 -10.59
C ASP A 20 7.54 5.26 -9.50
N LEU A 21 6.36 4.97 -8.93
CA LEU A 21 5.63 5.86 -8.02
C LEU A 21 5.31 5.24 -6.67
N GLY A 22 5.62 3.96 -6.46
CA GLY A 22 5.22 3.22 -5.27
C GLY A 22 6.06 3.51 -4.04
N GLU A 23 7.16 4.26 -4.12
CA GLU A 23 8.06 4.52 -3.00
C GLU A 23 7.96 5.97 -2.50
N GLY A 24 8.06 6.16 -1.18
CA GLY A 24 8.13 7.46 -0.52
C GLY A 24 6.82 8.25 -0.56
N ILE A 25 5.67 7.58 -0.63
CA ILE A 25 4.37 8.24 -0.68
C ILE A 25 4.01 8.73 0.72
N VAL A 26 4.01 10.05 0.94
CA VAL A 26 3.56 10.64 2.21
C VAL A 26 2.06 10.40 2.39
N ILE A 27 1.67 9.86 3.55
CA ILE A 27 0.27 9.67 3.94
C ILE A 27 -0.22 10.96 4.59
N ASP A 28 -0.80 11.84 3.78
CA ASP A 28 -1.38 13.08 4.24
C ASP A 28 -2.92 12.98 4.41
N PRO A 29 -3.56 13.95 5.10
CA PRO A 29 -5.00 13.94 5.29
C PRO A 29 -5.84 14.03 4.00
N GLU A 30 -5.31 14.63 2.93
CA GLU A 30 -6.00 14.71 1.63
C GLU A 30 -5.98 13.33 0.95
N LEU A 31 -4.87 12.60 1.07
CA LEU A 31 -4.74 11.23 0.56
C LEU A 31 -5.64 10.23 1.30
N LEU A 32 -6.03 10.52 2.54
CA LEU A 32 -6.96 9.72 3.34
C LEU A 32 -8.43 10.14 3.20
N GLU A 33 -8.77 11.06 2.29
CA GLU A 33 -10.15 11.48 2.12
C GLU A 33 -11.05 10.29 1.73
N GLY A 34 -11.98 9.94 2.63
CA GLY A 34 -12.86 8.78 2.45
C GLY A 34 -12.26 7.44 2.88
N CYS A 35 -11.06 7.44 3.49
CA CYS A 35 -10.52 6.28 4.20
C CYS A 35 -11.31 6.00 5.48
N SER A 36 -11.37 4.74 5.89
CA SER A 36 -11.98 4.32 7.16
C SER A 36 -11.16 4.75 8.38
N VAL A 37 -9.85 4.94 8.21
CA VAL A 37 -8.91 5.32 9.27
C VAL A 37 -8.63 6.82 9.19
N ALA A 38 -8.75 7.51 10.32
CA ALA A 38 -8.47 8.93 10.37
C ALA A 38 -6.96 9.20 10.48
N ALA A 39 -6.51 10.33 9.94
CA ALA A 39 -5.09 10.72 9.98
C ALA A 39 -4.49 10.78 11.39
N HIS A 40 -5.29 11.06 12.43
CA HIS A 40 -4.82 11.12 13.82
C HIS A 40 -4.72 9.75 14.50
N ASP A 41 -5.29 8.70 13.91
CA ASP A 41 -5.22 7.32 14.41
C ASP A 41 -4.05 6.55 13.79
N LEU A 42 -3.33 7.14 12.82
CA LEU A 42 -2.29 6.45 12.06
C LEU A 42 -1.15 5.93 12.95
N ASP A 43 -0.80 6.67 14.00
CA ASP A 43 0.30 6.32 14.90
C ASP A 43 0.00 5.12 15.81
N ASP A 44 -1.28 4.79 16.00
CA ASP A 44 -1.74 3.71 16.88
C ASP A 44 -2.44 2.60 16.09
N MET A 45 -2.22 2.55 14.76
CA MET A 45 -2.86 1.56 13.90
C MET A 45 -2.47 0.13 14.28
N ASP A 46 -3.47 -0.76 14.25
CA ASP A 46 -3.21 -2.18 14.18
C ASP A 46 -2.92 -2.66 12.74
N THR A 47 -2.60 -3.95 12.59
CA THR A 47 -2.30 -4.54 11.28
C THR A 47 -3.46 -4.46 10.29
N VAL A 48 -4.71 -4.51 10.76
CA VAL A 48 -5.90 -4.41 9.91
C VAL A 48 -6.06 -2.97 9.41
N GLN A 49 -5.93 -2.00 10.30
CA GLN A 49 -6.01 -0.58 9.95
C GLN A 49 -4.89 -0.17 8.98
N ALA A 50 -3.66 -0.66 9.20
CA ALA A 50 -2.56 -0.42 8.29
C ALA A 50 -2.85 -0.97 6.87
N ALA A 51 -3.46 -2.15 6.77
CA ALA A 51 -3.88 -2.71 5.49
C ALA A 51 -5.02 -1.91 4.83
N GLU A 52 -5.95 -1.36 5.60
CA GLU A 52 -7.01 -0.47 5.10
C GLU A 52 -6.43 0.84 4.55
N VAL A 53 -5.48 1.45 5.27
CA VAL A 53 -4.78 2.65 4.82
C VAL A 53 -4.00 2.37 3.55
N ALA A 54 -3.18 1.32 3.54
CA ALA A 54 -2.41 0.95 2.36
C ALA A 54 -3.30 0.65 1.14
N ALA A 55 -4.42 -0.06 1.33
CA ALA A 55 -5.37 -0.34 0.26
C ALA A 55 -6.04 0.94 -0.28
N HIS A 56 -6.39 1.87 0.61
CA HIS A 56 -6.96 3.14 0.21
C HIS A 56 -5.96 3.95 -0.62
N VAL A 57 -4.74 4.13 -0.12
CA VAL A 57 -3.67 4.86 -0.83
C VAL A 57 -3.38 4.21 -2.18
N PHE A 58 -3.29 2.88 -2.22
CA PHE A 58 -3.06 2.12 -3.45
C PHE A 58 -4.14 2.39 -4.50
N PHE A 59 -5.42 2.35 -4.11
CA PHE A 59 -6.52 2.67 -5.01
C PHE A 59 -6.47 4.13 -5.48
N THR A 60 -6.18 5.07 -4.58
CA THR A 60 -6.14 6.50 -4.90
C THR A 60 -5.02 6.85 -5.88
N LEU A 61 -3.84 6.24 -5.74
CA LEU A 61 -2.70 6.53 -6.61
C LEU A 61 -2.72 5.79 -7.95
N PHE A 62 -3.10 4.51 -7.93
CA PHE A 62 -2.99 3.65 -9.11
C PHE A 62 -4.33 3.44 -9.82
N GLU A 63 -5.43 3.97 -9.28
CA GLU A 63 -6.81 3.71 -9.72
C GLU A 63 -7.12 2.21 -9.87
N ALA A 64 -6.36 1.39 -9.14
CA ALA A 64 -6.36 -0.05 -9.24
C ALA A 64 -7.25 -0.63 -8.14
N LYS A 65 -8.26 -1.41 -8.56
CA LYS A 65 -9.21 -2.01 -7.62
C LYS A 65 -8.49 -2.96 -6.66
N VAL A 66 -8.57 -2.66 -5.36
CA VAL A 66 -8.14 -3.59 -4.30
C VAL A 66 -9.20 -4.69 -4.14
N SER A 67 -8.75 -5.94 -4.32
CA SER A 67 -9.57 -7.15 -4.16
C SER A 67 -9.14 -7.96 -2.94
N GLU A 68 -7.87 -7.85 -2.53
CA GLU A 68 -7.32 -8.51 -1.36
C GLU A 68 -6.38 -7.56 -0.62
N GLN A 69 -6.46 -7.53 0.72
CA GLN A 69 -5.54 -6.81 1.59
C GLN A 69 -5.35 -7.59 2.88
N SER A 70 -4.15 -7.56 3.44
CA SER A 70 -3.84 -8.19 4.73
C SER A 70 -2.71 -7.45 5.42
N GLY A 71 -2.84 -7.19 6.72
CA GLY A 71 -1.73 -6.76 7.54
C GLY A 71 -0.87 -7.94 7.95
N GLU A 72 0.44 -7.71 8.07
CA GLU A 72 1.42 -8.71 8.52
C GLU A 72 2.00 -8.32 9.88
N SER A 73 2.52 -7.10 10.02
CA SER A 73 3.15 -6.60 11.24
C SER A 73 2.75 -5.15 11.53
N ALA A 74 2.69 -4.81 12.82
CA ALA A 74 2.39 -3.47 13.33
C ALA A 74 3.24 -3.22 14.57
N GLU A 75 4.22 -2.32 14.42
CA GLU A 75 5.19 -1.94 15.43
C GLU A 75 5.09 -0.41 15.64
N PRO A 76 4.01 0.08 16.28
CA PRO A 76 3.78 1.51 16.46
C PRO A 76 4.87 2.20 17.29
N GLU A 77 5.56 1.46 18.17
CA GLU A 77 6.71 1.97 18.92
C GLU A 77 7.94 2.23 18.03
N GLU A 78 8.07 1.48 16.94
CA GLU A 78 9.11 1.65 15.92
C GLU A 78 8.63 2.56 14.78
N GLY A 79 7.32 2.83 14.73
CA GLY A 79 6.68 3.59 13.66
C GLY A 79 6.67 2.84 12.34
N GLU A 80 6.53 1.51 12.37
CA GLU A 80 6.53 0.65 11.19
C GLU A 80 5.29 -0.27 11.15
N TRP A 81 4.67 -0.40 9.98
CA TRP A 81 3.60 -1.34 9.68
C TRP A 81 3.82 -1.96 8.32
N SER A 82 3.45 -3.22 8.15
CA SER A 82 3.63 -3.89 6.86
C SER A 82 2.54 -4.92 6.58
N GLY A 83 2.43 -5.28 5.31
CA GLY A 83 1.47 -6.27 4.84
C GLY A 83 1.41 -6.34 3.33
N PHE A 84 0.24 -6.74 2.80
CA PHE A 84 0.01 -6.94 1.38
C PHE A 84 -1.29 -6.30 0.90
N VAL A 85 -1.27 -5.77 -0.32
CA VAL A 85 -2.43 -5.29 -1.08
C VAL A 85 -2.35 -5.87 -2.49
N ASN A 86 -3.35 -6.65 -2.90
CA ASN A 86 -3.37 -7.35 -4.19
C ASN A 86 -2.08 -8.16 -4.50
N GLY A 87 -1.42 -8.68 -3.47
CA GLY A 87 -0.14 -9.40 -3.60
C GLY A 87 1.11 -8.51 -3.72
N PHE A 88 0.97 -7.18 -3.71
CA PHE A 88 2.09 -6.25 -3.53
C PHE A 88 2.35 -6.02 -2.06
N ARG A 89 3.62 -6.04 -1.66
CA ARG A 89 4.02 -5.73 -0.29
C ARG A 89 3.89 -4.23 -0.06
N PHE A 90 3.31 -3.84 1.06
CA PHE A 90 3.38 -2.46 1.54
C PHE A 90 4.21 -2.40 2.83
N VAL A 91 4.91 -1.29 3.02
CA VAL A 91 5.54 -0.88 4.27
C VAL A 91 5.15 0.56 4.52
N ILE A 92 4.51 0.81 5.65
CA ILE A 92 4.26 2.15 6.18
C ILE A 92 5.33 2.39 7.24
N GLU A 93 6.09 3.46 7.14
CA GLU A 93 7.13 3.80 8.11
C GLU A 93 7.16 5.30 8.37
N ARG A 94 7.70 5.72 9.51
CA ARG A 94 8.03 7.12 9.75
C ARG A 94 9.34 7.48 9.06
N ASP A 95 9.31 8.54 8.26
CA ASP A 95 10.51 9.07 7.63
C ASP A 95 11.36 9.92 8.60
N GLY A 96 12.45 10.50 8.07
CA GLY A 96 13.37 11.33 8.86
C GLY A 96 12.79 12.65 9.35
N ASP A 97 11.69 13.12 8.77
CA ASP A 97 10.96 14.33 9.14
C ASP A 97 9.80 14.02 10.11
N GLY A 98 9.49 12.73 10.29
CA GLY A 98 8.46 12.23 11.20
C GLY A 98 7.10 12.05 10.52
N ASP A 99 7.04 12.18 9.20
CA ASP A 99 5.85 11.93 8.40
C ASP A 99 5.71 10.43 8.14
N LEU A 100 4.48 9.94 8.08
CA LEU A 100 4.22 8.56 7.70
C LEU A 100 4.27 8.45 6.18
N VAL A 101 5.14 7.58 5.69
CA VAL A 101 5.27 7.27 4.26
C VAL A 101 4.88 5.82 4.02
N VAL A 102 4.31 5.54 2.85
CA VAL A 102 4.05 4.17 2.37
C VAL A 102 4.91 3.86 1.16
N ASN A 103 5.45 2.65 1.17
CA ASN A 103 6.23 2.05 0.10
C ASN A 103 5.52 0.78 -0.38
N PHE A 104 5.24 0.69 -1.68
CA PHE A 104 4.70 -0.48 -2.35
C PHE A 104 5.79 -1.12 -3.20
N SER A 105 5.89 -2.44 -3.11
CA SER A 105 6.86 -3.22 -3.88
C SER A 105 6.27 -4.55 -4.32
N GLU A 106 6.84 -5.14 -5.36
CA GLU A 106 6.52 -6.52 -5.70
C GLU A 106 6.95 -7.45 -4.56
N ASP A 107 6.08 -8.39 -4.19
CA ASP A 107 6.48 -9.44 -3.28
C ASP A 107 7.62 -10.25 -3.89
N SER A 108 8.81 -10.14 -3.30
CA SER A 108 10.01 -10.86 -3.74
C SER A 108 9.89 -12.38 -3.58
N SER A 109 8.81 -12.87 -2.96
CA SER A 109 8.55 -14.30 -2.74
C SER A 109 7.97 -15.02 -3.96
N ALA A 110 7.61 -14.29 -5.04
CA ALA A 110 7.11 -14.87 -6.29
C ALA A 110 8.19 -15.55 -7.18
N SER A 111 9.42 -15.71 -6.70
CA SER A 111 10.45 -16.55 -7.35
C SER A 111 10.64 -17.88 -6.63
N ARG A 112 9.72 -18.84 -6.81
CA ARG A 112 9.99 -20.26 -6.57
C ARG A 112 9.14 -21.20 -7.43
#